data_AF-A0A6J5GLW8-F1
#
_entry.id   AF-A0A6J5GLW8-F1
#
_cell.length_a   1.000
_cell.length_b   1.000
_cell.length_c   1.000
_cell.angle_alpha   90.00
_cell.angle_beta   90.00
_cell.angle_gamma   90.00
#
_symmetry.space_group_name_H-M   'P 1'
#
loop_
_entity.id
_entity.type
_entity.pdbx_description
1 polymer ?
#
loop_
_entity_poly.entity_id
_entity_poly.type
_entity_poly.pdbx_seq_one_letter_code
_entity_poly.pdbx_strand_id
1 'polypeptide(L)'
;MDANLVKRIALALQEAARNRTLLPYQRLHAMLPGQLPVSLRYDVLEAAAKKLEDLEICDYGVLLALDSGMPGSDFFLRFRRRRLADYILALGDPRYTRPTRKMKTALVAAERARVYQHAVSCATARPVAERV
;
A
#
# COMPACT_ATOMS: atom_id res chain seq x y z
N MET A 1 14.32 13.39 3.02
CA MET A 1 12.87 13.15 2.81
C MET A 1 12.10 14.01 3.80
N ASP A 2 10.99 14.61 3.37
CA ASP A 2 10.14 15.42 4.25
C ASP A 2 9.33 14.51 5.19
N ALA A 3 9.75 14.43 6.47
CA ALA A 3 9.17 13.54 7.46
C ALA A 3 7.69 13.86 7.78
N ASN A 4 7.29 15.13 7.64
CA ASN A 4 5.91 15.54 7.82
C ASN A 4 5.02 15.06 6.68
N LEU A 5 5.53 15.10 5.44
CA LEU A 5 4.83 14.57 4.28
C LEU A 5 4.60 13.05 4.39
N VAL A 6 5.64 12.30 4.76
CA VAL A 6 5.56 10.85 4.99
C VAL A 6 4.51 10.53 6.06
N LYS A 7 4.50 11.28 7.17
CA LYS A 7 3.50 11.10 8.25
C LYS A 7 2.07 11.38 7.77
N ARG A 8 1.86 12.44 6.98
CA ARG A 8 0.53 12.77 6.44
C ARG A 8 0.01 11.69 5.49
N ILE A 9 0.85 11.17 4.62
CA ILE A 9 0.46 10.09 3.68
C ILE A 9 0.18 8.80 4.45
N ALA A 10 1.01 8.45 5.43
CA ALA A 10 0.79 7.27 6.27
C ALA A 10 -0.56 7.35 6.99
N LEU A 11 -0.89 8.50 7.58
CA LEU A 11 -2.20 8.70 8.22
C LEU A 11 -3.36 8.55 7.24
N ALA A 12 -3.26 9.15 6.05
CA ALA A 12 -4.30 9.01 5.02
C ALA A 12 -4.50 7.56 4.56
N LEU A 13 -3.40 6.79 4.42
CA LEU A 13 -3.48 5.37 4.09
C LEU A 13 -4.08 4.55 5.24
N GLN A 14 -3.73 4.87 6.48
CA GLN A 14 -4.29 4.21 7.66
C GLN A 14 -5.79 4.48 7.81
N GLU A 15 -6.23 5.73 7.64
CA GLU A 15 -7.65 6.09 7.62
C GLU A 15 -8.41 5.37 6.50
N ALA A 16 -7.82 5.33 5.30
CA ALA A 16 -8.40 4.61 4.18
C ALA A 16 -8.56 3.11 4.49
N ALA A 17 -7.55 2.49 5.11
CA ALA A 17 -7.58 1.11 5.54
C ALA A 17 -8.70 0.85 6.57
N ARG A 18 -8.80 1.71 7.58
CA ARG A 18 -9.80 1.59 8.65
C ARG A 18 -11.22 1.70 8.12
N ASN A 19 -11.46 2.65 7.22
CA ASN A 19 -12.77 2.88 6.62
C ASN A 19 -13.06 1.92 5.45
N ARG A 20 -12.13 1.00 5.12
CA ARG A 20 -12.21 0.11 3.96
C ARG A 20 -12.43 0.85 2.64
N THR A 21 -11.88 2.06 2.54
CA THR A 21 -11.96 2.93 1.37
C THR A 21 -10.65 2.91 0.58
N LEU A 22 -10.73 3.30 -0.69
CA LEU A 22 -9.56 3.44 -1.56
C LEU A 22 -9.10 4.90 -1.60
N LEU A 23 -7.79 5.10 -1.76
CA LEU A 23 -7.20 6.42 -1.90
C LEU A 23 -6.89 6.69 -3.39
N PRO A 24 -7.55 7.66 -4.04
CA PRO A 24 -7.26 7.97 -5.44
C PRO A 24 -5.82 8.51 -5.61
N TYR A 25 -5.13 8.14 -6.69
CA TYR A 25 -3.81 8.70 -7.00
C TYR A 25 -3.82 10.23 -7.09
N GLN A 26 -4.91 10.81 -7.59
CA GLN A 26 -5.09 12.26 -7.64
C GLN A 26 -5.02 12.90 -6.24
N ARG A 27 -5.64 12.26 -5.24
CA ARG A 27 -5.62 12.73 -3.84
C ARG A 27 -4.23 12.62 -3.23
N LEU A 28 -3.50 11.54 -3.52
CA LEU A 28 -2.09 11.42 -3.13
C LEU A 28 -1.24 12.54 -3.78
N HIS A 29 -1.40 12.76 -5.08
CA HIS A 29 -0.66 13.81 -5.80
C HIS A 29 -0.98 15.21 -5.29
N ALA A 30 -2.21 15.48 -4.85
CA ALA A 30 -2.58 16.75 -4.23
C ALA A 30 -1.91 16.98 -2.86
N MET A 31 -1.54 15.91 -2.14
CA MET A 31 -0.80 16.00 -0.88
C MET A 31 0.71 16.23 -1.09
N LEU A 32 1.23 15.88 -2.27
CA LEU A 32 2.63 16.01 -2.64
C LEU A 32 2.90 17.41 -3.24
N PRO A 33 4.06 18.02 -2.99
CA PRO A 33 4.46 19.24 -3.68
C PRO A 33 4.49 19.02 -5.20
N GLY A 34 3.86 19.93 -5.97
CA GLY A 34 3.71 19.77 -7.42
C GLY A 34 5.03 19.64 -8.20
N GLN A 35 6.13 20.18 -7.66
CA GLN A 35 7.46 20.12 -8.25
C GLN A 35 8.25 18.85 -7.92
N LEU A 36 7.71 17.90 -7.14
CA LEU A 36 8.45 16.68 -6.83
C LEU A 36 8.61 15.79 -8.09
N PRO A 37 9.83 15.35 -8.42
CA PRO A 37 10.08 14.29 -9.38
C PRO A 37 9.30 13.02 -9.05
N VAL A 38 8.85 12.31 -10.09
CA VAL A 38 8.03 11.09 -9.97
C VAL A 38 8.71 10.02 -9.12
N SER A 39 10.03 9.82 -9.25
CA SER A 39 10.81 8.90 -8.43
C SER A 39 10.67 9.20 -6.94
N LEU A 40 10.87 10.45 -6.54
CA LEU A 40 10.75 10.88 -5.15
C LEU A 40 9.32 10.74 -4.61
N ARG A 41 8.28 10.86 -5.46
CA ARG A 41 6.89 10.61 -5.03
C ARG A 41 6.70 9.17 -4.60
N TYR A 42 7.26 8.21 -5.35
CA TYR A 42 7.20 6.79 -5.01
C TYR A 42 8.06 6.44 -3.80
N ASP A 43 9.21 7.09 -3.62
CA ASP A 43 10.05 6.88 -2.44
C ASP A 43 9.35 7.36 -1.15
N VAL A 44 8.64 8.50 -1.22
CA VAL A 44 7.82 9.01 -0.11
C VAL A 44 6.66 8.07 0.21
N LEU A 45 6.01 7.51 -0.82
CA LEU A 45 4.96 6.51 -0.65
C LEU A 45 5.49 5.23 0.01
N GLU A 46 6.62 4.71 -0.46
CA GLU A 46 7.26 3.52 0.10
C GLU A 46 7.65 3.76 1.56
N ALA A 47 8.22 4.93 1.88
CA ALA A 47 8.53 5.31 3.25
C ALA A 47 7.28 5.44 4.14
N ALA A 48 6.16 5.94 3.60
CA ALA A 48 4.90 6.05 4.32
C ALA A 48 4.27 4.68 4.60
N ALA A 49 4.26 3.79 3.60
CA ALA A 49 3.77 2.42 3.78
C ALA A 49 4.64 1.64 4.79
N LYS A 50 5.98 1.74 4.68
CA LYS A 50 6.93 1.12 5.61
C LYS A 50 6.79 1.63 7.05
N LYS A 51 6.31 2.85 7.24
CA LYS A 51 6.06 3.43 8.56
C LYS A 51 4.82 2.82 9.25
N LEU A 52 3.88 2.29 8.47
CA LEU A 52 2.67 1.66 8.99
C LEU A 52 2.89 0.19 9.33
N GLU A 53 3.61 -0.53 8.47
CA GLU A 53 3.95 -1.94 8.66
C GLU A 53 5.12 -2.33 7.75
N ASP A 54 5.77 -3.47 8.01
CA ASP A 54 6.74 -4.00 7.06
C ASP A 54 6.07 -4.34 5.71
N LEU A 55 6.71 -3.93 4.61
CA LEU A 55 6.25 -4.16 3.24
C LEU A 55 6.28 -5.65 2.87
N GLU A 56 7.02 -6.47 3.62
CA GLU A 56 6.99 -7.93 3.51
C GLU A 56 5.75 -8.55 4.16
N ILE A 57 5.12 -7.84 5.09
CA ILE A 57 3.93 -8.30 5.81
C ILE A 57 2.65 -7.74 5.16
N CYS A 58 2.57 -6.41 5.00
CA CYS A 58 1.42 -5.71 4.45
C CYS A 58 1.83 -4.45 3.67
N ASP A 59 1.47 -4.37 2.39
CA ASP A 59 1.71 -3.18 1.57
C ASP A 59 0.46 -2.28 1.50
N TYR A 60 0.42 -1.25 2.35
CA TYR A 60 -0.66 -0.24 2.36
C TYR A 60 -0.80 0.52 1.03
N GLY A 61 0.21 0.50 0.16
CA GLY A 61 0.11 1.10 -1.16
C GLY A 61 -0.90 0.40 -2.08
N VAL A 62 -1.40 -0.79 -1.73
CA VAL A 62 -2.52 -1.45 -2.43
C VAL A 62 -3.85 -0.67 -2.36
N LEU A 63 -3.96 0.23 -1.37
CA LEU A 63 -5.13 1.10 -1.21
C LEU A 63 -5.18 2.22 -2.24
N LEU A 64 -4.06 2.48 -2.92
CA LEU A 64 -4.05 3.40 -4.04
C LEU A 64 -4.87 2.81 -5.19
N ALA A 65 -5.70 3.66 -5.77
CA ALA A 65 -6.53 3.31 -6.89
C ALA A 65 -6.44 4.37 -7.98
N LEU A 66 -6.20 3.91 -9.21
CA LEU A 66 -6.49 4.67 -10.42
C LEU A 66 -8.02 4.73 -10.62
N ASP A 67 -8.49 5.48 -11.62
CA ASP A 67 -9.92 5.54 -11.98
C ASP A 67 -10.51 4.15 -12.31
N SER A 68 -9.65 3.19 -12.66
CA SER A 68 -10.02 1.78 -12.87
C SER A 68 -10.27 0.98 -11.59
N GLY A 69 -10.04 1.56 -10.40
CA GLY A 69 -10.12 0.88 -9.10
C GLY A 69 -8.90 -0.02 -8.76
N MET A 70 -7.98 -0.19 -9.71
CA MET A 70 -6.76 -0.96 -9.55
C MET A 70 -5.59 -0.07 -9.11
N PRO A 71 -4.65 -0.60 -8.31
CA PRO A 71 -3.40 0.10 -8.03
C PRO A 71 -2.55 0.25 -9.28
N GLY A 72 -1.64 1.22 -9.26
CA GLY A 72 -0.70 1.48 -10.35
C GLY A 72 0.30 0.34 -10.53
N SER A 73 1.06 0.40 -11.63
CA SER A 73 2.13 -0.56 -11.92
C SER A 73 3.22 -0.57 -10.84
N ASP A 74 3.42 0.55 -10.15
CA ASP A 74 4.38 0.69 -9.05
C ASP A 74 4.10 -0.29 -7.90
N PHE A 75 2.82 -0.53 -7.57
CA PHE A 75 2.45 -1.50 -6.55
C PHE A 75 2.91 -2.91 -6.92
N PHE A 76 2.64 -3.37 -8.14
CA PHE A 76 3.04 -4.71 -8.58
C PHE A 76 4.56 -4.86 -8.63
N LEU A 77 5.29 -3.82 -9.02
CA LEU A 77 6.74 -3.81 -9.02
C LEU A 77 7.32 -3.89 -7.60
N ARG A 78 6.76 -3.13 -6.66
CA ARG A 78 7.16 -3.13 -5.25
C ARG A 78 6.83 -4.46 -4.58
N PHE A 79 5.63 -4.97 -4.79
CA PHE A 79 5.20 -6.28 -4.29
C PHE A 79 6.11 -7.39 -4.82
N ARG A 80 6.44 -7.38 -6.11
CA ARG A 80 7.40 -8.34 -6.69
C ARG A 80 8.79 -8.24 -6.08
N ARG A 81 9.27 -7.02 -5.79
CA ARG A 81 10.60 -6.78 -5.21
C ARG A 81 10.70 -7.28 -3.76
N ARG A 82 9.65 -7.11 -2.97
CA ARG A 82 9.63 -7.44 -1.54
C ARG A 82 9.14 -8.86 -1.26
N ARG A 83 8.16 -9.35 -2.02
CA ARG A 83 7.46 -10.61 -1.78
C ARG A 83 7.43 -11.45 -3.06
N LEU A 84 8.61 -11.75 -3.60
CA LEU A 84 8.74 -12.46 -4.87
C LEU A 84 8.07 -13.85 -4.84
N ALA A 85 8.21 -14.59 -3.74
CA ALA A 85 7.58 -15.92 -3.59
C ALA A 85 6.05 -15.83 -3.68
N ASP A 86 5.43 -14.90 -2.94
CA ASP A 86 3.99 -14.66 -2.99
C ASP A 86 3.54 -14.15 -4.35
N TYR A 87 4.35 -13.31 -4.99
CA TYR A 87 4.08 -12.83 -6.34
C TYR A 87 4.04 -14.00 -7.33
N ILE A 88 5.02 -14.91 -7.30
CA ILE A 88 5.08 -16.07 -8.18
C ILE A 88 3.90 -17.00 -7.90
N LEU A 89 3.54 -17.22 -6.64
CA LEU A 89 2.40 -18.05 -6.26
C LEU A 89 1.07 -17.50 -6.79
N ALA A 90 0.86 -16.18 -6.71
CA ALA A 90 -0.39 -15.54 -7.12
C ALA A 90 -0.49 -15.24 -8.61
N LEU A 91 0.62 -14.85 -9.25
CA LEU A 91 0.65 -14.31 -10.62
C LEU A 91 1.41 -15.20 -11.61
N GLY A 92 2.11 -16.23 -11.13
CA GLY A 92 3.02 -17.06 -11.91
C GLY A 92 4.41 -16.41 -12.05
N ASP A 93 5.40 -17.22 -12.44
CA ASP A 93 6.75 -16.71 -12.69
C ASP A 93 6.71 -15.74 -13.89
N PRO A 94 7.09 -14.47 -13.69
CA PRO A 94 7.07 -13.46 -14.76
C PRO A 94 8.00 -13.76 -15.94
N ARG A 95 8.94 -14.71 -15.79
CA ARG A 95 9.79 -15.20 -16.88
C ARG A 95 9.02 -16.06 -17.89
N TYR A 96 7.98 -16.74 -17.44
CA TYR A 96 7.27 -17.75 -18.24
C TYR A 96 5.78 -17.44 -18.43
N THR A 97 5.19 -16.60 -17.56
CA THR A 97 3.76 -16.34 -17.55
C THR A 97 3.46 -14.85 -17.54
N ARG A 98 2.43 -14.46 -18.31
CA ARG A 98 1.89 -13.10 -18.28
C ARG A 98 0.65 -13.10 -17.38
N PRO A 99 0.65 -12.36 -16.26
CA PRO A 99 -0.46 -12.36 -15.34
C PRO A 99 -1.71 -11.76 -15.98
N THR A 100 -2.81 -12.51 -15.94
CA THR A 100 -4.11 -12.05 -16.43
C THR A 100 -4.70 -10.98 -15.51
N ARG A 101 -5.65 -10.19 -16.02
CA ARG A 101 -6.36 -9.18 -15.21
C ARG A 101 -7.03 -9.81 -13.98
N LYS A 102 -7.64 -10.99 -14.13
CA LYS A 102 -8.28 -11.72 -13.02
C LYS A 102 -7.29 -12.05 -11.91
N MET A 103 -6.10 -12.54 -12.24
CA MET A 103 -5.05 -12.86 -11.26
C MET A 103 -4.56 -11.61 -10.52
N LYS A 104 -4.35 -10.50 -11.25
CA LYS A 104 -3.99 -9.21 -10.62
C LYS A 104 -5.08 -8.71 -9.68
N THR A 105 -6.34 -8.80 -10.08
CA THR A 105 -7.46 -8.40 -9.22
C THR A 105 -7.56 -9.27 -7.97
N ALA A 106 -7.34 -10.58 -8.09
CA ALA A 106 -7.31 -11.49 -6.94
C ALA A 106 -6.17 -11.16 -5.96
N LEU A 107 -4.95 -10.91 -6.48
CA LEU A 107 -3.81 -10.49 -5.66
C LEU A 107 -4.12 -9.19 -4.90
N VAL A 108 -4.66 -8.18 -5.61
CA VAL A 108 -5.02 -6.89 -5.03
C VAL A 108 -6.10 -7.04 -3.96
N ALA A 109 -7.12 -7.87 -4.20
CA ALA A 109 -8.18 -8.12 -3.23
C ALA A 109 -7.63 -8.81 -1.97
N ALA A 110 -6.76 -9.80 -2.13
CA ALA A 110 -6.10 -10.49 -1.02
C ALA A 110 -5.24 -9.53 -0.18
N GLU A 111 -4.44 -8.70 -0.83
CA GLU A 111 -3.58 -7.75 -0.13
C GLU A 111 -4.39 -6.63 0.55
N ARG A 112 -5.47 -6.13 -0.08
CA ARG A 112 -6.41 -5.20 0.57
C ARG A 112 -7.04 -5.81 1.81
N ALA A 113 -7.47 -7.07 1.74
CA ALA A 113 -8.03 -7.76 2.90
C ALA A 113 -7.03 -7.84 4.07
N ARG A 114 -5.75 -8.13 3.78
CA ARG A 114 -4.68 -8.12 4.79
C ARG A 114 -4.50 -6.75 5.41
N VAL A 115 -4.41 -5.70 4.59
CA VAL A 115 -4.27 -4.32 5.06
C VAL A 115 -5.46 -3.88 5.93
N TYR A 116 -6.69 -4.23 5.53
CA TYR A 116 -7.89 -3.93 6.32
C TYR A 116 -7.91 -4.68 7.65
N GLN A 117 -7.55 -5.97 7.66
CA GLN A 117 -7.43 -6.74 8.90
C GLN A 117 -6.36 -6.15 9.82
N HIS A 118 -5.19 -5.83 9.26
CA HIS A 118 -4.10 -5.22 10.02
C HIS A 118 -4.51 -3.87 10.64
N ALA A 119 -5.19 -3.02 9.87
CA ALA A 119 -5.67 -1.73 10.36
C ALA A 119 -6.69 -1.86 11.50
N VAL A 120 -7.56 -2.89 11.46
CA VAL A 120 -8.48 -3.21 12.56
C VAL A 120 -7.69 -3.71 13.78
N SER A 121 -6.78 -4.67 13.60
CA SER A 121 -5.96 -5.21 14.69
C SER A 121 -5.12 -4.13 15.40
N CYS A 122 -4.53 -3.21 14.64
CA CYS A 122 -3.76 -2.08 15.16
C CYS A 122 -4.67 -1.07 15.90
N ALA A 123 -5.91 -0.85 15.44
CA ALA A 123 -6.87 0.00 16.14
C ALA A 123 -7.42 -0.64 17.43
N THR A 124 -7.56 -1.97 17.46
CA THR A 124 -7.96 -2.73 18.66
C THR A 124 -6.83 -2.94 19.64
N ALA A 125 -5.57 -2.87 19.19
CA ALA A 125 -4.38 -2.74 20.01
C ALA A 125 -4.27 -1.32 20.60
N ARG A 126 -5.35 -0.86 21.24
CA ARG A 126 -5.32 0.28 22.15
C ARG A 126 -4.46 -0.14 23.35
N PRO A 127 -3.51 0.68 23.83
CA PRO A 127 -2.62 0.27 24.90
C PRO A 127 -3.45 -0.10 26.12
N VAL A 128 -3.36 -1.36 26.55
CA VAL A 128 -3.76 -1.73 27.90
C VAL A 128 -2.79 -1.01 28.82
N ALA A 129 -3.29 0.08 29.39
CA ALA A 129 -2.91 0.63 30.67
C ALA A 129 -1.41 0.80 30.93
N GLU A 130 -0.95 2.03 30.75
CA GLU A 130 -0.19 2.70 31.81
C GLU A 130 -0.99 2.53 33.11
N ARG A 131 -0.57 1.55 33.93
CA ARG A 131 -1.08 1.33 35.28
C ARG A 131 0.11 1.14 36.21
N VAL A 132 0.23 2.15 37.07
CA VAL A 132 0.96 2.26 38.36
C VAL A 132 2.44 2.61 38.24
#